data_AF-A0A220VD20-F1
#
_entry.id   AF-A0A220VD20-F1
#
_cell.length_a   1.000
_cell.length_b   1.000
_cell.length_c   1.000
_cell.angle_alpha   90.00
_cell.angle_beta   90.00
_cell.angle_gamma   90.00
#
_symmetry.space_group_name_H-M   'P 1'
#
loop_
_entity.id
_entity.type
_entity.pdbx_description
1 polymer ?
#
loop_
_entity_poly.entity_id
_entity_poly.type
_entity_poly.pdbx_seq_one_letter_code
_entity_poly.pdbx_strand_id
1 'polypeptide(L)'
;MEIGQRWVSDHEPELGLGIIDKITMKIVRVYFPATDSSRQYSKVNSTISRFAFSIGDTIKSTSNKKIKIEKIHGNESSVLTYLGSNSHGIVEKIVETEINPIIFFNNLQSKKKLSIIEQKNNLYLKLIILNEVRKQRCNPLMGLTGSRTALIPHQLFITNEVCSRESVNILLSDEVGLGKTIEAGLILKKNLQIT
;
A
#
# COMPACT_ATOMS: atom_id res chain seq x y z
N MET A 1 18.29 -1.69 -1.05
CA MET A 1 17.69 -2.56 -2.07
C MET A 1 18.80 -3.39 -2.66
N GLU A 2 18.67 -4.71 -2.55
CA GLU A 2 19.57 -5.70 -3.14
C GLU A 2 18.75 -6.75 -3.89
N ILE A 3 19.40 -7.40 -4.86
CA ILE A 3 18.82 -8.49 -5.64
C ILE A 3 18.45 -9.65 -4.69
N GLY A 4 17.27 -10.22 -4.86
CA GLY A 4 16.76 -11.31 -4.01
C GLY A 4 15.88 -10.86 -2.82
N GLN A 5 15.81 -9.56 -2.52
CA GLN A 5 14.91 -9.03 -1.48
C GLN A 5 13.43 -9.09 -1.91
N ARG A 6 12.53 -9.22 -0.94
CA ARG A 6 11.09 -9.29 -1.14
C ARG A 6 10.40 -7.94 -0.96
N TRP A 7 9.56 -7.60 -1.94
CA TRP A 7 8.87 -6.31 -2.03
C TRP A 7 7.42 -6.51 -2.45
N VAL A 8 6.55 -5.58 -2.07
CA VAL A 8 5.13 -5.55 -2.44
C VAL A 8 4.84 -4.24 -3.14
N SER A 9 3.95 -4.26 -4.13
CA SER A 9 3.42 -3.05 -4.76
C SER A 9 2.32 -2.46 -3.89
N ASP A 10 2.44 -1.18 -3.53
CA ASP A 10 1.43 -0.49 -2.71
C ASP A 10 0.11 -0.26 -3.47
N HIS A 11 0.18 -0.16 -4.81
CA HIS A 11 -0.98 0.06 -5.68
C HIS A 11 -1.60 -1.23 -6.24
N GLU A 12 -0.82 -2.30 -6.36
CA GLU A 12 -1.26 -3.58 -6.94
C GLU A 12 -1.01 -4.74 -5.93
N PRO A 13 -1.68 -4.75 -4.76
CA PRO A 13 -1.47 -5.79 -3.74
C PRO A 13 -1.81 -7.21 -4.23
N GLU A 14 -2.65 -7.34 -5.27
CA GLU A 14 -3.01 -8.59 -5.92
C GLU A 14 -1.82 -9.30 -6.60
N LEU A 15 -0.74 -8.59 -6.92
CA LEU A 15 0.48 -9.22 -7.44
C LEU A 15 1.23 -10.06 -6.40
N GLY A 16 0.90 -9.87 -5.12
CA GLY A 16 1.52 -10.58 -4.00
C GLY A 16 2.98 -10.17 -3.76
N LEU A 17 3.80 -11.14 -3.37
CA LEU A 17 5.17 -10.88 -2.95
C LEU A 17 6.16 -11.00 -4.12
N GLY A 18 6.72 -9.87 -4.54
CA GLY A 18 7.74 -9.80 -5.57
C GLY A 18 9.15 -9.99 -5.04
N ILE A 19 10.08 -10.35 -5.93
CA ILE A 19 11.52 -10.47 -5.70
C ILE A 19 12.23 -9.44 -6.58
N ILE A 20 13.24 -8.74 -6.04
CA ILE A 20 14.10 -7.90 -6.87
C ILE A 20 14.94 -8.79 -7.79
N ASP A 21 14.69 -8.70 -9.09
CA ASP A 21 15.42 -9.40 -10.15
C ASP A 21 16.64 -8.60 -10.60
N LYS A 22 16.45 -7.30 -10.88
CA LYS A 22 17.51 -6.40 -11.38
C LYS A 22 17.44 -5.03 -10.74
N ILE A 23 18.61 -4.47 -10.45
CA ILE A 23 18.77 -3.10 -9.96
C ILE A 23 19.69 -2.35 -10.90
N THR A 24 19.22 -1.20 -11.39
CA THR A 24 20.01 -0.21 -12.12
C THR A 24 20.12 1.07 -11.27
N MET A 25 20.83 2.10 -11.73
CA MET A 25 20.96 3.37 -11.01
C MET A 25 19.61 4.04 -10.71
N LYS A 26 18.66 4.04 -11.67
CA LYS A 26 17.36 4.71 -11.56
C LYS A 26 16.16 3.78 -11.42
N ILE A 27 16.28 2.53 -11.86
CA ILE A 27 15.16 1.61 -12.02
C ILE A 27 15.45 0.31 -11.26
N VAL A 28 14.40 -0.24 -10.66
CA VAL A 28 14.39 -1.56 -10.04
C VAL A 28 13.33 -2.41 -10.73
N ARG A 29 13.73 -3.61 -11.17
CA ARG A 29 12.82 -4.60 -11.72
C ARG A 29 12.43 -5.58 -10.63
N VAL A 30 11.14 -5.69 -10.37
CA VAL A 30 10.55 -6.64 -9.42
C VAL A 30 9.81 -7.70 -10.22
N TYR A 31 10.13 -8.96 -9.96
CA TYR A 31 9.44 -10.11 -10.51
C TYR A 31 8.46 -10.67 -9.49
N PHE A 32 7.20 -10.86 -9.87
CA PHE A 32 6.12 -11.37 -9.04
C PHE A 32 5.80 -12.82 -9.41
N PRO A 33 6.29 -13.81 -8.63
CA PRO A 33 6.15 -15.21 -9.02
C PRO A 33 4.71 -15.74 -8.89
N ALA A 34 3.84 -15.04 -8.14
CA ALA A 34 2.43 -15.43 -8.00
C ALA A 34 1.61 -15.21 -9.28
N THR A 35 1.98 -14.20 -10.08
CA THR A 35 1.30 -13.81 -11.33
C THR A 35 2.18 -13.96 -12.56
N ASP A 36 3.39 -14.50 -12.40
CA ASP A 36 4.42 -14.63 -13.44
C ASP A 36 4.63 -13.33 -14.23
N SER A 37 4.73 -12.21 -13.51
CA SER A 37 4.81 -10.89 -14.12
C SER A 37 5.98 -10.07 -13.59
N SER A 38 6.51 -9.17 -14.41
CA SER A 38 7.56 -8.23 -14.02
C SER A 38 7.05 -6.80 -14.06
N ARG A 39 7.43 -5.99 -13.06
CA ARG A 39 7.19 -4.54 -13.03
C ARG A 39 8.52 -3.80 -12.88
N GLN A 40 8.57 -2.59 -13.41
CA GLN A 40 9.70 -1.69 -13.23
C GLN A 40 9.26 -0.48 -12.41
N TYR A 41 10.04 -0.16 -11.38
CA TYR A 41 9.79 0.97 -10.51
C TYR A 41 11.00 1.91 -10.49
N SER A 42 10.76 3.21 -10.30
CA SER A 42 11.82 4.17 -10.02
C SER A 42 12.41 3.90 -8.63
N LYS A 43 13.73 4.02 -8.47
CA LYS A 43 14.41 3.81 -7.18
C LYS A 43 14.15 4.93 -6.16
N VAL A 44 13.85 6.15 -6.63
CA VAL A 44 13.77 7.35 -5.77
C VAL A 44 12.37 7.58 -5.19
N ASN A 45 11.33 7.44 -6.01
CA ASN A 45 9.93 7.60 -5.61
C ASN A 45 9.16 6.31 -5.92
N SER A 46 9.60 5.21 -5.31
CA SER A 46 9.07 3.89 -5.59
C SER A 46 7.77 3.65 -4.80
N THR A 47 6.70 3.22 -5.45
CA THR A 47 5.44 2.81 -4.81
C THR A 47 5.49 1.33 -4.38
N ILE A 48 6.68 0.89 -3.97
CA ILE A 48 6.93 -0.46 -3.49
C ILE A 48 7.45 -0.38 -2.08
N SER A 49 7.00 -1.31 -1.25
CA SER A 49 7.37 -1.42 0.14
C SER A 49 8.12 -2.72 0.39
N ARG A 50 9.20 -2.65 1.17
CA ARG A 50 9.93 -3.86 1.58
C ARG A 50 9.06 -4.69 2.50
N PHE A 51 9.02 -6.00 2.27
CA PHE A 51 8.27 -6.92 3.10
C PHE A 51 9.20 -7.84 3.87
N ALA A 52 9.10 -7.86 5.19
CA ALA A 52 9.87 -8.74 6.06
C ALA A 52 8.96 -9.37 7.12
N PHE A 53 9.13 -10.67 7.35
CA PHE A 53 8.45 -11.39 8.43
C PHE A 53 9.07 -11.09 9.79
N SER A 54 8.27 -11.19 10.85
CA SER A 54 8.71 -11.02 12.23
C SER A 54 8.93 -12.35 12.94
N ILE A 55 9.73 -12.33 14.02
CA ILE A 55 9.91 -13.50 14.89
C ILE A 55 8.54 -13.94 15.42
N GLY A 56 8.24 -15.24 15.33
CA GLY A 56 6.96 -15.83 15.70
C GLY A 56 5.98 -16.04 14.55
N ASP A 57 6.21 -15.42 13.38
CA ASP A 57 5.38 -15.65 12.20
C ASP A 57 5.59 -17.05 11.63
N THR A 58 4.54 -17.61 11.04
CA THR A 58 4.60 -18.87 10.31
C THR A 58 4.74 -18.61 8.81
N ILE A 59 5.86 -19.04 8.24
CA ILE A 59 6.14 -18.90 6.81
C ILE A 59 6.08 -20.24 6.10
N LYS A 60 5.79 -20.20 4.81
CA LYS A 60 5.84 -21.38 3.93
C LYS A 60 6.94 -21.19 2.90
N SER A 61 7.75 -22.23 2.68
CA SER A 61 8.67 -22.30 1.54
C SER A 61 7.92 -22.59 0.25
N THR A 62 8.54 -22.32 -0.90
CA THR A 62 8.14 -22.82 -2.23
C THR A 62 8.02 -24.34 -2.27
N SER A 63 8.82 -25.08 -1.48
CA SER A 63 8.69 -26.54 -1.31
C SER A 63 7.56 -26.96 -0.37
N ASN A 64 6.64 -26.05 -0.04
CA ASN A 64 5.47 -26.26 0.83
C ASN A 64 5.80 -26.64 2.30
N LYS A 65 7.05 -26.51 2.71
CA LYS A 65 7.49 -26.65 4.11
C LYS A 65 7.01 -25.46 4.92
N LYS A 66 6.44 -25.69 6.10
CA LYS A 66 6.00 -24.62 7.01
C LYS A 66 6.96 -24.52 8.18
N ILE A 67 7.45 -23.33 8.49
CA ILE A 67 8.27 -23.12 9.69
C ILE A 67 7.74 -21.96 10.49
N LYS A 68 7.99 -21.98 11.80
CA LYS A 68 7.76 -20.86 12.69
C LYS A 68 9.07 -20.15 12.95
N ILE A 69 9.16 -18.86 12.66
CA ILE A 69 10.40 -18.08 12.75
C ILE A 69 10.81 -17.92 14.22
N GLU A 70 12.03 -18.33 14.55
CA GLU A 70 12.64 -18.15 15.87
C GLU A 70 13.76 -17.11 15.83
N LYS A 71 14.54 -17.09 14.75
CA LYS A 71 15.63 -16.14 14.55
C LYS A 71 15.66 -15.66 13.11
N ILE A 72 16.05 -14.41 12.93
CA ILE A 72 16.26 -13.78 11.63
C ILE A 72 17.73 -13.38 11.58
N HIS A 73 18.44 -13.84 10.55
CA HIS A 73 19.82 -13.46 10.27
C HIS A 73 19.86 -12.51 9.07
N GLY A 74 20.65 -11.45 9.19
CA GLY A 74 20.85 -10.44 8.15
C GLY A 74 20.55 -9.04 8.65
N ASN A 75 21.12 -8.06 7.95
CA ASN A 75 20.80 -6.65 8.19
C ASN A 75 19.62 -6.25 7.31
N GLU A 76 18.93 -5.17 7.67
CA GLU A 76 17.86 -4.59 6.83
C GLU A 76 18.34 -4.14 5.45
N SER A 77 19.64 -4.14 5.17
CA SER A 77 20.18 -3.84 3.85
C SER A 77 20.46 -5.09 3.02
N SER A 78 20.56 -6.27 3.64
CA SER A 78 20.90 -7.54 2.99
C SER A 78 19.67 -8.43 2.74
N VAL A 79 19.85 -9.52 2.00
CA VAL A 79 18.85 -10.61 1.93
C VAL A 79 18.73 -11.28 3.31
N LEU A 80 17.51 -11.42 3.81
CA LEU A 80 17.23 -12.00 5.11
C LEU A 80 17.20 -13.53 5.04
N THR A 81 17.65 -14.16 6.12
CA THR A 81 17.54 -15.59 6.31
C THR A 81 16.73 -15.89 7.56
N TYR A 82 15.70 -16.70 7.40
CA TYR A 82 14.81 -17.10 8.47
C TYR A 82 15.21 -18.48 9.00
N LEU A 83 15.41 -18.58 10.31
CA LEU A 83 15.63 -19.83 11.02
C LEU A 83 14.38 -20.12 11.86
N GLY A 84 13.88 -21.34 11.76
CA GLY A 84 12.67 -21.72 12.47
C GLY A 84 12.49 -23.22 12.58
N SER A 85 11.60 -23.62 13.47
CA SER A 85 11.22 -25.01 13.66
C SER A 85 9.94 -25.34 12.90
N ASN A 86 9.91 -26.52 12.26
CA ASN A 86 8.69 -27.07 11.64
C ASN A 86 7.84 -27.78 12.72
N SER A 87 6.64 -28.26 12.38
CA SER A 87 5.73 -28.99 13.29
C SER A 87 6.36 -30.24 13.93
N HIS A 88 7.44 -30.76 13.36
CA HIS A 88 8.21 -31.89 13.88
C HIS A 88 9.43 -31.50 14.74
N GLY A 89 9.61 -30.21 15.06
CA GLY A 89 10.73 -29.72 15.89
C GLY A 89 12.08 -29.64 15.18
N ILE A 90 12.13 -29.96 13.88
CA ILE A 90 13.34 -29.84 13.08
C ILE A 90 13.59 -28.36 12.76
N VAL A 91 14.79 -27.88 13.09
CA VAL A 91 15.24 -26.53 12.74
C VAL A 91 15.61 -26.51 11.26
N GLU A 92 14.89 -25.72 10.48
CA GLU A 92 15.17 -25.49 9.07
C GLU A 92 15.55 -24.03 8.82
N LYS A 93 16.38 -23.83 7.81
CA LYS A 93 16.82 -22.53 7.32
C LYS A 93 16.12 -22.25 6.00
N ILE A 94 15.41 -21.13 5.91
CA ILE A 94 14.76 -20.66 4.68
C ILE A 94 15.32 -19.29 4.33
N VAL A 95 15.80 -19.15 3.09
CA VAL A 95 16.24 -17.86 2.55
C VAL A 95 15.04 -17.08 2.04
N GLU A 96 15.07 -15.75 2.13
CA GLU A 96 14.00 -14.85 1.68
C GLU A 96 13.56 -15.08 0.21
N THR A 97 14.46 -15.57 -0.65
CA THR A 97 14.17 -15.95 -2.04
C THR A 97 13.27 -17.18 -2.16
N GLU A 98 13.34 -18.12 -1.23
CA GLU A 98 12.63 -19.41 -1.26
C GLU A 98 11.25 -19.36 -0.60
N ILE A 99 10.84 -18.19 -0.12
CA ILE A 99 9.53 -18.02 0.52
C ILE A 99 8.43 -18.14 -0.53
N ASN A 100 7.29 -18.74 -0.16
CA ASN A 100 6.15 -18.83 -1.04
C ASN A 100 5.69 -17.41 -1.46
N PRO A 101 5.55 -17.13 -2.77
CA PRO A 101 5.15 -15.82 -3.28
C PRO A 101 3.70 -15.44 -2.92
N ILE A 102 2.87 -16.43 -2.58
CA ILE A 102 1.48 -16.22 -2.20
C ILE A 102 1.43 -15.82 -0.73
N ILE A 103 1.38 -14.50 -0.50
CA ILE A 103 0.97 -13.99 0.80
C ILE A 103 -0.54 -14.02 0.83
N PHE A 104 -1.09 -14.94 1.62
CA PHE A 104 -2.45 -14.74 2.10
C PHE A 104 -2.39 -13.59 3.10
N PHE A 105 -2.93 -12.42 2.75
CA PHE A 105 -3.23 -11.32 3.68
C PHE A 105 -4.32 -11.72 4.71
N ASN A 106 -4.40 -12.99 5.08
CA ASN A 106 -5.52 -13.56 5.82
C ASN A 106 -5.41 -13.41 7.32
N ASN A 107 -4.48 -12.65 7.85
CA ASN A 107 -4.38 -12.54 9.29
C ASN A 107 -4.21 -11.10 9.75
N LEU A 108 -5.35 -10.41 9.80
CA LEU A 108 -5.67 -9.49 10.90
C LEU A 108 -5.26 -10.07 12.27
N GLN A 109 -5.12 -11.40 12.42
CA GLN A 109 -4.66 -12.08 13.62
C GLN A 109 -3.14 -12.29 13.76
N SER A 110 -2.34 -12.19 12.69
CA SER A 110 -0.86 -12.37 12.79
C SER A 110 -0.16 -11.08 13.19
N LYS A 111 -0.83 -9.93 13.05
CA LYS A 111 -0.38 -8.69 13.69
C LYS A 111 -0.67 -8.74 15.19
N LYS A 112 0.30 -9.30 15.92
CA LYS A 112 0.65 -9.04 17.31
C LYS A 112 -0.20 -9.71 18.41
N LYS A 113 0.47 -10.56 19.20
CA LYS A 113 0.29 -10.59 20.66
C LYS A 113 0.68 -9.22 21.25
N LEU A 114 -0.17 -8.21 21.06
CA LEU A 114 -0.17 -7.02 21.92
C LEU A 114 -0.89 -7.37 23.22
N SER A 115 -0.51 -6.72 24.32
CA SER A 115 -1.18 -6.88 25.61
C SER A 115 -2.69 -6.62 25.44
N ILE A 116 -3.53 -7.40 26.13
CA ILE A 116 -5.00 -7.37 26.01
C ILE A 116 -5.59 -5.97 26.28
N ILE A 117 -4.85 -5.11 27.00
CA ILE A 117 -5.25 -3.74 27.35
C ILE A 117 -5.02 -2.77 26.19
N GLU A 118 -3.86 -2.85 25.51
CA GLU A 118 -3.58 -2.06 24.32
C GLU A 118 -4.54 -2.42 23.17
N GLN A 119 -4.97 -3.69 23.11
CA GLN A 119 -5.96 -4.14 22.13
C GLN A 119 -7.32 -3.44 22.31
N LYS A 120 -7.84 -3.27 23.54
CA LYS A 120 -9.16 -2.63 23.74
C LYS A 120 -9.18 -1.16 23.32
N ASN A 121 -8.18 -0.38 23.74
CA ASN A 121 -8.09 1.04 23.37
C ASN A 121 -7.82 1.22 21.86
N ASN A 122 -6.96 0.39 21.28
CA ASN A 122 -6.69 0.44 19.84
C ASN A 122 -7.91 -0.01 19.02
N LEU A 123 -8.67 -1.01 19.47
CA LEU A 123 -9.92 -1.41 18.82
C LEU A 123 -10.96 -0.30 18.87
N TYR A 124 -11.14 0.35 20.02
CA TYR A 124 -12.07 1.49 20.14
C TYR A 124 -11.67 2.66 19.23
N LEU A 125 -10.39 3.02 19.21
CA LEU A 125 -9.88 4.05 18.30
C LEU A 125 -10.04 3.65 16.83
N LYS A 126 -9.76 2.39 16.49
CA LYS A 126 -9.95 1.88 15.13
C LYS A 126 -11.41 1.95 14.70
N LEU A 127 -12.36 1.66 15.60
CA LEU A 127 -13.79 1.81 15.32
C LEU A 127 -14.17 3.26 15.06
N ILE A 128 -13.68 4.20 15.89
CA ILE A 128 -13.90 5.63 15.67
C ILE A 128 -13.32 6.06 14.32
N ILE A 129 -12.06 5.72 14.04
CA ILE A 129 -11.39 6.06 12.78
C ILE A 129 -12.17 5.52 11.58
N LEU A 130 -12.59 4.25 11.62
CA LEU A 130 -13.36 3.66 10.52
C LEU A 130 -14.70 4.36 10.31
N ASN A 131 -15.37 4.76 11.39
CA ASN A 131 -16.64 5.50 11.30
C ASN A 131 -16.42 6.90 10.70
N GLU A 132 -15.40 7.63 11.16
CA GLU A 132 -15.07 8.97 10.63
C GLU A 132 -14.59 8.91 9.18
N VAL A 133 -13.73 7.96 8.83
CA VAL A 133 -13.32 7.70 7.44
C VAL A 133 -14.53 7.39 6.57
N ARG A 134 -15.49 6.58 7.06
CA ARG A 134 -16.72 6.29 6.33
C ARG A 134 -17.57 7.55 6.14
N LYS A 135 -17.80 8.34 7.20
CA LYS A 135 -18.55 9.60 7.12
C LYS A 135 -17.92 10.55 6.10
N GLN A 136 -16.59 10.67 6.10
CA GLN A 136 -15.88 11.54 5.18
C GLN A 136 -15.94 11.04 3.74
N ARG A 137 -15.86 9.72 3.52
CA ARG A 137 -16.04 9.09 2.19
C ARG A 137 -17.45 9.25 1.63
N CYS A 138 -18.47 9.22 2.48
CA CYS A 138 -19.85 9.46 2.08
C CYS A 138 -20.20 10.95 1.95
N ASN A 139 -19.29 11.86 2.30
CA ASN A 139 -19.56 13.29 2.22
C ASN A 139 -19.52 13.75 0.75
N PRO A 140 -20.58 14.34 0.20
CA PRO A 140 -20.60 14.83 -1.18
C PRO A 140 -19.54 15.92 -1.47
N LEU A 141 -19.03 16.57 -0.42
CA LEU A 141 -17.98 17.58 -0.49
C LEU A 141 -16.55 17.00 -0.33
N MET A 142 -16.40 15.67 -0.30
CA MET A 142 -15.07 15.04 -0.35
C MET A 142 -14.35 15.46 -1.64
N GLY A 143 -13.04 15.73 -1.56
CA GLY A 143 -12.30 16.35 -2.67
C GLY A 143 -12.27 17.87 -2.65
N LEU A 144 -13.34 18.51 -2.14
CA LEU A 144 -13.51 19.97 -2.13
C LEU A 144 -13.14 20.60 -0.78
N THR A 145 -13.31 19.85 0.30
CA THR A 145 -12.96 20.28 1.65
C THR A 145 -11.46 20.07 1.90
N GLY A 146 -10.69 21.16 1.89
CA GLY A 146 -9.25 21.15 2.17
C GLY A 146 -8.37 21.74 1.06
N SER A 147 -8.94 22.43 0.07
CA SER A 147 -8.16 23.39 -0.72
C SER A 147 -7.83 24.61 0.14
N ARG A 148 -6.64 25.19 -0.02
CA ARG A 148 -6.26 26.46 0.62
C ARG A 148 -6.82 27.65 -0.18
N THR A 149 -8.09 27.60 -0.53
CA THR A 149 -8.78 28.59 -1.36
C THR A 149 -10.04 29.05 -0.67
N ALA A 150 -10.47 30.30 -0.92
CA ALA A 150 -11.78 30.75 -0.48
C ALA A 150 -12.85 29.90 -1.16
N LEU A 151 -13.90 29.55 -0.42
CA LEU A 151 -15.04 28.81 -0.95
C LEU A 151 -15.99 29.80 -1.61
N ILE A 152 -15.81 30.00 -2.92
CA ILE A 152 -16.69 30.86 -3.71
C ILE A 152 -17.80 29.98 -4.31
N PRO A 153 -19.10 30.33 -4.14
CA PRO A 153 -20.21 29.48 -4.54
C PRO A 153 -20.20 29.03 -6.00
N HIS A 154 -19.87 29.91 -6.95
CA HIS A 154 -19.83 29.54 -8.37
C HIS A 154 -18.74 28.53 -8.69
N GLN A 155 -17.55 28.66 -8.08
CA GLN A 155 -16.43 27.72 -8.27
C GLN A 155 -16.79 26.32 -7.75
N LEU A 156 -17.49 26.24 -6.61
CA LEU A 156 -17.98 24.98 -6.07
C LEU A 156 -19.05 24.34 -6.95
N PHE A 157 -19.96 25.17 -7.48
CA PHE A 157 -21.01 24.72 -8.41
C PHE A 157 -20.40 24.12 -9.67
N ILE A 158 -19.51 24.85 -10.35
CA ILE A 158 -18.81 24.39 -11.56
C ILE A 158 -18.06 23.10 -11.27
N THR A 159 -17.26 23.07 -10.20
CA THR A 159 -16.49 21.86 -9.86
C THR A 159 -17.40 20.65 -9.63
N ASN A 160 -18.53 20.83 -8.94
CA ASN A 160 -19.45 19.74 -8.67
C ASN A 160 -20.15 19.24 -9.94
N GLU A 161 -20.57 20.15 -10.82
CA GLU A 161 -21.21 19.82 -12.08
C GLU A 161 -20.27 19.13 -13.07
N VAL A 162 -18.99 19.50 -13.04
CA VAL A 162 -17.98 18.90 -13.91
C VAL A 162 -17.59 17.50 -13.41
N CYS A 163 -17.36 17.34 -12.11
CA CYS A 163 -16.97 16.06 -11.53
C CYS A 163 -18.11 15.03 -11.42
N SER A 164 -19.37 15.42 -11.64
CA SER A 164 -20.49 14.46 -11.71
C SER A 164 -20.57 13.76 -13.07
N ARG A 165 -19.78 14.19 -14.07
CA ARG A 165 -19.72 13.59 -15.40
C ARG A 165 -18.71 12.44 -15.42
N GLU A 166 -19.01 11.37 -16.15
CA GLU A 166 -18.11 10.22 -16.31
C GLU A 166 -16.80 10.57 -17.01
N SER A 167 -16.83 11.56 -17.90
CA SER A 167 -15.65 12.08 -18.59
C SER A 167 -15.65 13.60 -18.59
N VAL A 168 -14.48 14.19 -18.33
CA VAL A 168 -14.31 15.64 -18.17
C VAL A 168 -13.66 16.22 -19.42
N ASN A 169 -14.49 16.70 -20.35
CA ASN A 169 -14.08 17.53 -21.49
C ASN A 169 -14.82 18.87 -21.38
N ILE A 170 -14.16 19.89 -20.84
CA ILE A 170 -14.77 21.18 -20.56
C ILE A 170 -13.85 22.33 -20.95
N LEU A 171 -14.46 23.48 -21.25
CA LEU A 171 -13.78 24.76 -21.43
C LEU A 171 -14.22 25.71 -20.31
N LEU A 172 -13.30 26.08 -19.43
CA LEU A 172 -13.54 27.10 -18.39
C LEU A 172 -13.33 28.48 -19.02
N SER A 173 -14.40 29.24 -19.21
CA SER A 173 -14.40 30.53 -19.91
C SER A 173 -14.93 31.69 -19.06
N ASP A 174 -14.85 31.57 -17.73
CA ASP A 174 -15.20 32.66 -16.81
C ASP A 174 -14.37 33.92 -17.08
N GLU A 175 -14.76 35.05 -16.50
CA GLU A 175 -14.01 36.30 -16.64
C GLU A 175 -12.56 36.18 -16.09
N VAL A 176 -11.69 37.10 -16.51
CA VAL A 176 -10.30 37.13 -16.02
C VAL A 176 -10.31 37.50 -14.54
N GLY A 177 -9.63 36.71 -13.72
CA GLY A 177 -9.59 36.90 -12.26
C GLY A 177 -10.67 36.16 -11.47
N LEU A 178 -11.66 35.53 -12.12
CA LEU A 178 -12.74 34.81 -11.43
C LEU A 178 -12.35 33.44 -10.87
N GLY A 179 -11.15 32.94 -11.20
CA GLY A 179 -10.57 31.75 -10.58
C GLY A 179 -10.63 30.46 -11.40
N LYS A 180 -10.62 30.52 -12.73
CA LYS A 180 -10.49 29.35 -13.63
C LYS A 180 -9.40 28.35 -13.21
N THR A 181 -8.25 28.82 -12.73
CA THR A 181 -7.16 27.95 -12.25
C THR A 181 -7.51 27.25 -10.93
N ILE A 182 -8.29 27.91 -10.07
CA ILE A 182 -8.79 27.33 -8.82
C ILE A 182 -9.79 26.22 -9.15
N GLU A 183 -10.75 26.49 -10.05
CA GLU A 183 -11.72 25.50 -10.53
C GLU A 183 -11.02 24.27 -11.12
N ALA A 184 -10.06 24.46 -12.04
CA ALA A 184 -9.29 23.36 -12.61
C ALA A 184 -8.55 22.53 -11.54
N GLY A 185 -7.95 23.20 -10.55
CA GLY A 185 -7.29 22.52 -9.43
C GLY A 185 -8.26 21.73 -8.56
N LEU A 186 -9.45 22.26 -8.28
CA LEU A 186 -10.49 21.57 -7.53
C LEU A 186 -11.02 20.34 -8.28
N ILE A 187 -11.22 20.44 -9.60
CA ILE A 187 -11.64 19.34 -10.47
C ILE A 187 -10.61 18.20 -10.43
N LEU A 188 -9.32 18.52 -10.65
CA LEU A 188 -8.24 17.52 -10.61
C LEU A 188 -8.16 16.83 -9.25
N LYS A 189 -8.22 17.62 -8.16
CA LYS A 189 -8.15 17.08 -6.80
C LYS A 189 -9.32 16.14 -6.50
N LYS A 190 -10.55 16.52 -6.91
CA LYS A 190 -11.73 15.68 -6.70
C LYS A 190 -11.60 14.36 -7.49
N ASN A 191 -11.15 14.39 -8.73
CA ASN A 191 -10.97 13.18 -9.54
C ASN A 191 -9.88 12.23 -8.98
N LEU A 192 -8.78 12.77 -8.44
CA LEU A 192 -7.71 11.97 -7.82
C LEU A 192 -8.10 11.37 -6.46
N GLN A 193 -9.09 11.94 -5.76
CA GLN A 193 -9.53 11.45 -4.45
C GLN A 193 -10.71 10.48 -4.52
N ILE A 194 -11.37 10.36 -5.69
CA ILE A 194 -12.49 9.42 -5.90
C ILE A 194 -11.99 7.98 -6.11
N THR A 195 -10.70 7.77 -6.40
CA THR A 195 -10.02 6.45 -6.40
C THR A 195 -9.55 6.06 -4.99
#